data_AF-A0A0F3N059-F1
#
_entry.id   AF-A0A0F3N059-F1
#
_cell.length_a   1.000
_cell.length_b   1.000
_cell.length_c   1.000
_cell.angle_alpha   90.00
_cell.angle_beta   90.00
_cell.angle_gamma   90.00
#
_symmetry.space_group_name_H-M   'P 1'
#
loop_
_entity.id
_entity.type
_entity.pdbx_description
1 polymer ?
#
loop_
_entity_poly.entity_id
_entity_poly.type
_entity_poly.pdbx_seq_one_letter_code
_entity_poly.pdbx_strand_id
1 'polypeptide(L)'
;MKAGVFSSKNLVNYSQTISDYQTIIVCLEKHVPSFVHLDFSNLHLTLPQLEEIAAKIQNNNFIGNVSWGKMPNASSELVQKIESKIILNNHNYKNHPTDFVHGLFSLHAYMDSTENDIVEFAVEKENNEKVKTRNEQLKDWKVFKIFNKPEIGSITQ
;
A
#
# COMPACT_ATOMS: atom_id res chain seq x y z
N MET A 1 9.43 2.63 31.98
CA MET A 1 10.02 1.61 31.09
C MET A 1 10.80 2.33 30.00
N LYS A 2 12.09 2.02 29.82
CA LYS A 2 12.89 2.57 28.72
C LYS A 2 12.45 1.91 27.42
N ALA A 3 12.06 2.72 26.42
CA ALA A 3 11.88 2.23 25.06
C ALA A 3 13.22 1.67 24.57
N GLY A 4 13.25 0.35 24.33
CA GLY A 4 14.40 -0.30 23.72
C GLY A 4 14.60 0.32 22.35
N VAL A 5 15.76 0.96 22.17
CA VAL A 5 16.23 1.45 20.88
C VAL A 5 16.27 0.26 19.93
N PHE A 6 15.34 0.22 18.97
CA PHE A 6 15.43 -0.70 17.85
C PHE A 6 16.73 -0.38 17.11
N SER A 7 17.72 -1.25 17.29
CA SER A 7 18.98 -1.18 16.55
C SER A 7 18.69 -1.44 15.08
N SER A 8 18.77 -0.38 14.27
CA SER A 8 18.55 -0.37 12.82
C SER A 8 19.64 -1.10 12.02
N LYS A 9 20.60 -1.76 12.68
CA LYS A 9 21.82 -2.28 12.03
C LYS A 9 21.66 -3.58 11.24
N ASN A 10 20.46 -4.14 11.10
CA ASN A 10 20.21 -5.31 10.24
C ASN A 10 18.91 -5.23 9.42
N LEU A 11 18.25 -4.07 9.37
CA LEU A 11 17.15 -3.87 8.44
C LEU A 11 17.75 -3.47 7.09
N VAL A 12 18.02 -4.48 6.27
CA VAL A 12 18.05 -4.26 4.81
C VAL A 12 16.75 -3.53 4.50
N ASN A 13 16.87 -2.34 3.92
CA ASN A 13 15.74 -1.45 3.69
C ASN A 13 14.91 -2.03 2.53
N TYR A 14 14.04 -2.99 2.84
CA TYR A 14 13.25 -3.74 1.85
C TYR A 14 12.13 -2.91 1.19
N SER A 15 12.09 -1.59 1.39
CA SER A 15 11.33 -0.68 0.53
C SER A 15 11.96 -0.50 -0.86
N GLN A 16 13.10 -1.17 -1.13
CA GLN A 16 13.66 -1.29 -2.47
C GLN A 16 12.83 -2.26 -3.31
N THR A 17 12.34 -1.77 -4.45
CA THR A 17 11.86 -2.61 -5.55
C THR A 17 12.95 -3.63 -5.88
N ILE A 18 12.75 -4.89 -5.49
CA ILE A 18 13.70 -5.97 -5.78
C ILE A 18 13.39 -6.47 -7.19
N SER A 19 14.28 -6.17 -8.11
CA SER A 19 14.16 -6.56 -9.52
C SER A 19 15.12 -7.70 -9.92
N ASP A 20 15.94 -8.20 -8.99
CA ASP A 20 16.82 -9.33 -9.23
C ASP A 20 16.15 -10.67 -8.87
N TYR A 21 16.19 -11.63 -9.79
CA TYR A 21 15.52 -12.93 -9.65
C TYR A 21 15.98 -13.72 -8.41
N GLN A 22 17.28 -13.77 -8.14
CA GLN A 22 17.80 -14.53 -6.99
C GLN A 22 17.35 -13.93 -5.67
N THR A 23 17.37 -12.60 -5.59
CA THR A 23 16.90 -11.87 -4.42
C THR A 23 15.40 -12.10 -4.19
N ILE A 24 14.59 -12.12 -5.25
CA ILE A 24 13.15 -12.45 -5.16
C ILE A 24 12.94 -13.85 -4.59
N ILE A 25 13.68 -14.85 -5.07
CA ILE A 25 13.59 -16.24 -4.58
C ILE A 25 13.93 -16.32 -3.09
N VAL A 26 15.03 -15.71 -2.67
CA VAL A 26 15.45 -15.70 -1.25
C VAL A 26 14.39 -15.02 -0.37
N CYS A 27 13.81 -13.92 -0.82
CA CYS A 27 12.76 -13.23 -0.06
C CYS A 27 11.47 -14.05 0.02
N LEU A 28 11.10 -14.74 -1.06
CA LEU A 28 9.96 -15.65 -1.09
C LEU A 28 10.14 -16.80 -0.08
N GLU A 29 11.32 -17.41 0.01
CA GLU A 29 11.64 -18.49 0.95
C GLU A 29 11.66 -18.04 2.42
N LYS A 30 12.13 -16.83 2.68
CA LYS A 30 12.22 -16.28 4.04
C LYS A 30 10.89 -15.75 4.57
N HIS A 31 9.85 -15.70 3.73
CA HIS A 31 8.52 -15.17 4.07
C HIS A 31 8.62 -13.77 4.69
N VAL A 32 9.47 -12.91 4.12
CA VAL A 32 9.79 -11.60 4.71
C VAL A 32 8.55 -10.68 4.64
N PRO A 33 7.99 -10.22 5.77
CA PRO A 33 6.76 -9.41 5.75
C PRO A 33 6.91 -8.04 5.08
N SER A 34 8.13 -7.49 5.03
CA SER A 34 8.43 -6.24 4.33
C SER A 34 8.56 -6.42 2.82
N PHE A 35 8.58 -7.66 2.32
CA PHE A 35 8.67 -7.97 0.90
C PHE A 35 7.28 -8.31 0.35
N VAL A 36 6.47 -7.27 0.19
CA VAL A 36 5.05 -7.40 -0.22
C VAL A 36 4.88 -7.34 -1.74
N HIS A 37 5.84 -6.76 -2.45
CA HIS A 37 5.78 -6.53 -3.90
C HIS A 37 6.84 -7.33 -4.66
N LEU A 38 6.39 -8.07 -5.69
CA LEU A 38 7.23 -8.76 -6.67
C LEU A 38 7.32 -7.94 -7.95
N ASP A 39 8.52 -7.54 -8.37
CA ASP A 39 8.71 -6.83 -9.64
C ASP A 39 9.46 -7.68 -10.67
N PHE A 40 8.73 -8.14 -11.68
CA PHE A 40 9.27 -8.87 -12.83
C PHE A 40 9.35 -8.03 -14.10
N SER A 41 9.04 -6.72 -14.04
CA SER A 41 8.94 -5.84 -15.21
C SER A 41 10.20 -5.84 -16.07
N ASN A 42 11.38 -5.86 -15.43
CA ASN A 42 12.69 -5.84 -16.07
C ASN A 42 13.34 -7.24 -16.18
N LEU A 43 12.60 -8.31 -15.88
CA LEU A 43 13.09 -9.68 -15.92
C LEU A 43 12.58 -10.42 -17.15
N HIS A 44 13.49 -11.13 -17.82
CA HIS A 44 13.16 -12.08 -18.87
C HIS A 44 13.00 -13.47 -18.27
N LEU A 45 11.85 -13.71 -17.63
CA LEU A 45 11.56 -14.97 -16.97
C LEU A 45 11.43 -16.09 -18.00
N THR A 46 12.08 -17.22 -17.73
CA THR A 46 11.85 -18.48 -18.42
C THR A 46 10.68 -19.24 -17.78
N LEU A 47 10.11 -20.20 -18.50
CA LEU A 47 9.00 -21.01 -17.97
C LEU A 47 9.38 -21.75 -16.67
N PRO A 48 10.55 -22.41 -16.54
CA PRO A 48 10.95 -23.07 -15.29
C PRO A 48 11.10 -22.10 -14.11
N GLN A 49 11.60 -20.88 -14.36
CA GLN A 49 11.70 -19.86 -13.31
C GLN A 49 10.32 -19.44 -12.80
N LEU A 50 9.33 -19.35 -13.69
CA LEU A 50 7.96 -19.01 -13.32
C LEU A 50 7.28 -20.14 -12.54
N GLU A 51 7.54 -21.39 -12.91
CA GLU A 51 7.06 -22.56 -12.15
C GLU A 51 7.63 -22.56 -10.73
N GLU A 52 8.92 -22.27 -10.57
CA GLU A 52 9.56 -22.14 -9.27
C GLU A 52 8.95 -21.01 -8.44
N ILE A 53 8.75 -19.83 -9.03
CA ILE A 53 8.09 -18.69 -8.38
C ILE A 53 6.68 -19.10 -7.93
N ALA A 54 5.90 -19.73 -8.80
CA ALA A 54 4.54 -20.16 -8.49
C ALA A 54 4.54 -21.12 -7.30
N ALA A 55 5.47 -22.07 -7.23
CA ALA A 55 5.59 -23.01 -6.13
C ALA A 55 5.92 -22.31 -4.79
N LYS A 56 6.87 -21.36 -4.80
CA LYS A 56 7.28 -20.64 -3.57
C LYS A 56 6.19 -19.69 -3.06
N ILE A 57 5.44 -19.05 -3.95
CA ILE A 57 4.33 -18.15 -3.58
C ILE A 57 3.18 -18.90 -2.89
N GLN A 58 2.94 -20.18 -3.20
CA GLN A 58 1.82 -20.94 -2.59
C GLN A 58 1.88 -20.97 -1.06
N ASN A 59 3.09 -20.99 -0.48
CA ASN A 59 3.27 -21.05 0.98
C ASN A 59 3.46 -19.66 1.61
N ASN A 60 3.60 -18.61 0.80
CA ASN A 60 3.86 -17.25 1.27
C ASN A 60 2.55 -16.45 1.37
N ASN A 61 2.27 -15.89 2.55
CA ASN A 61 1.06 -15.13 2.84
C ASN A 61 1.29 -13.61 2.91
N PHE A 62 2.51 -13.14 2.65
CA PHE A 62 2.88 -11.73 2.76
C PHE A 62 2.90 -11.00 1.41
N ILE A 63 2.97 -11.74 0.29
CA ILE A 63 2.93 -11.13 -1.04
C ILE A 63 1.54 -10.56 -1.31
N GLY A 64 1.49 -9.28 -1.60
CA GLY A 64 0.27 -8.54 -1.88
C GLY A 64 0.22 -7.88 -3.26
N ASN A 65 1.32 -7.79 -3.99
CA ASN A 65 1.33 -7.22 -5.34
C ASN A 65 2.39 -7.84 -6.26
N VAL A 66 2.12 -7.85 -7.57
CA VAL A 66 3.06 -8.28 -8.62
C VAL A 66 3.03 -7.32 -9.80
N SER A 67 4.20 -6.97 -10.33
CA SER A 67 4.38 -6.27 -11.61
C SER A 67 4.92 -7.26 -12.64
N TRP A 68 4.20 -7.44 -13.73
CA TRP A 68 4.61 -8.35 -14.80
C TRP A 68 5.46 -7.64 -15.85
N GLY A 69 6.51 -8.32 -16.30
CA GLY A 69 7.29 -7.96 -17.48
C GLY A 69 6.92 -8.78 -18.71
N LYS A 70 7.89 -8.99 -19.60
CA LYS A 70 7.70 -9.85 -20.78
C LYS A 70 7.62 -11.32 -20.35
N MET A 71 6.44 -11.92 -20.50
CA MET A 71 6.18 -13.31 -20.10
C MET A 71 6.43 -14.33 -21.22
N PRO A 72 6.76 -15.59 -20.89
CA PRO A 72 6.77 -16.69 -21.84
C PRO A 72 5.38 -16.93 -22.46
N ASN A 73 5.30 -17.29 -23.74
CA ASN A 73 4.02 -17.50 -24.43
C ASN A 73 3.13 -18.60 -23.80
N ALA A 74 3.72 -19.55 -23.06
CA ALA A 74 3.03 -20.68 -22.42
C ALA A 74 2.72 -20.46 -20.92
N SER A 75 2.80 -19.22 -20.42
CA SER A 75 2.74 -18.94 -18.98
C SER A 75 1.36 -18.60 -18.41
N SER A 76 0.30 -18.57 -19.23
CA SER A 76 -1.00 -17.98 -18.84
C SER A 76 -1.60 -18.62 -17.58
N GLU A 77 -1.55 -19.95 -17.47
CA GLU A 77 -2.07 -20.67 -16.32
C GLU A 77 -1.26 -20.40 -15.03
N LEU A 78 0.08 -20.35 -15.15
CA LEU A 78 0.96 -20.04 -14.02
C LEU A 78 0.75 -18.61 -13.51
N VAL A 79 0.59 -17.65 -14.42
CA VAL A 79 0.27 -16.26 -14.08
C VAL A 79 -1.05 -16.18 -13.31
N GLN A 80 -2.11 -16.81 -13.84
CA GLN A 80 -3.41 -16.83 -13.17
C GLN A 80 -3.34 -17.46 -11.77
N LYS A 81 -2.55 -18.53 -11.61
CA LYS A 81 -2.34 -19.19 -10.31
C LYS A 81 -1.65 -18.28 -9.30
N ILE A 82 -0.64 -17.52 -9.74
CA ILE A 82 0.06 -16.54 -8.90
C ILE A 82 -0.88 -15.40 -8.52
N GLU A 83 -1.60 -14.81 -9.48
CA GLU A 83 -2.53 -13.72 -9.22
C GLU A 83 -3.65 -14.12 -8.27
N SER A 84 -4.24 -15.30 -8.47
CA SER A 84 -5.28 -15.84 -7.57
C SER A 84 -4.79 -15.98 -6.13
N LYS A 85 -3.54 -16.42 -5.94
CA LYS A 85 -2.93 -16.53 -4.61
C LYS A 85 -2.67 -15.16 -3.99
N ILE A 86 -2.22 -14.17 -4.75
CA ILE A 86 -2.02 -12.79 -4.28
C ILE A 86 -3.37 -12.17 -3.86
N ILE A 87 -4.43 -12.36 -4.66
CA ILE A 87 -5.79 -11.92 -4.31
C ILE A 87 -6.23 -12.55 -2.99
N LEU A 88 -6.00 -13.85 -2.80
CA LEU A 88 -6.32 -14.56 -1.56
C LEU A 88 -5.51 -14.04 -0.36
N ASN A 89 -4.22 -13.76 -0.55
CA ASN A 89 -3.37 -13.17 0.49
C ASN A 89 -3.90 -11.81 0.92
N ASN A 90 -4.27 -10.95 -0.04
CA ASN A 90 -4.83 -9.63 0.22
C ASN A 90 -6.18 -9.71 0.95
N HIS A 91 -7.04 -10.67 0.61
CA HIS A 91 -8.30 -10.91 1.33
C HIS A 91 -8.06 -11.37 2.78
N ASN A 92 -7.03 -12.19 3.01
CA ASN A 92 -6.71 -12.76 4.32
C ASN A 92 -5.80 -11.86 5.16
N TYR A 93 -5.31 -10.74 4.60
CA TYR A 93 -4.43 -9.83 5.31
C TYR A 93 -5.23 -9.07 6.38
N LYS A 94 -4.88 -9.34 7.65
CA LYS A 94 -5.64 -8.90 8.84
C LYS A 94 -5.63 -7.39 9.08
N ASN A 95 -4.67 -6.65 8.49
CA ASN A 95 -4.60 -5.19 8.56
C ASN A 95 -5.08 -4.61 7.24
N HIS A 96 -6.22 -3.94 7.32
CA HIS A 96 -7.13 -3.64 6.23
C HIS A 96 -6.81 -2.32 5.52
N PRO A 97 -7.45 -2.06 4.36
CA PRO A 97 -7.57 -0.74 3.70
C PRO A 97 -8.00 0.42 4.62
N THR A 98 -8.43 0.13 5.85
CA THR A 98 -8.62 1.12 6.91
C THR A 98 -7.36 1.92 7.18
N ASP A 99 -6.14 1.39 7.06
CA ASP A 99 -4.92 2.19 7.26
C ASP A 99 -4.69 3.20 6.12
N PHE A 100 -5.13 2.88 4.91
CA PHE A 100 -5.12 3.79 3.75
C PHE A 100 -6.18 4.88 3.90
N VAL A 101 -7.39 4.52 4.30
CA VAL A 101 -8.49 5.47 4.55
C VAL A 101 -8.19 6.34 5.78
N HIS A 102 -7.65 5.76 6.86
CA HIS A 102 -7.18 6.50 8.03
C HIS A 102 -5.97 7.37 7.70
N GLY A 103 -5.02 6.90 6.90
CA GLY A 103 -3.89 7.70 6.41
C GLY A 103 -4.33 8.87 5.52
N LEU A 104 -5.30 8.64 4.63
CA LEU A 104 -5.97 9.70 3.84
C LEU A 104 -6.64 10.71 4.77
N PHE A 105 -7.49 10.27 5.70
CA PHE A 105 -8.16 11.19 6.64
C PHE A 105 -7.18 11.90 7.59
N SER A 106 -6.01 11.31 7.89
CA SER A 106 -4.96 11.95 8.68
C SER A 106 -4.23 13.07 7.93
N LEU A 107 -4.18 12.98 6.59
CA LEU A 107 -3.58 13.99 5.68
C LEU A 107 -4.56 15.11 5.32
N HIS A 108 -5.86 14.89 5.49
CA HIS A 108 -6.81 15.98 5.56
C HIS A 108 -6.58 16.69 6.89
N ALA A 109 -5.59 17.59 6.93
CA ALA A 109 -5.49 18.57 7.99
C ALA A 109 -6.89 19.13 8.22
N TYR A 110 -7.34 19.20 9.47
CA TYR A 110 -8.60 19.84 9.86
C TYR A 110 -8.63 21.27 9.34
N MET A 111 -8.99 21.41 8.06
CA MET A 111 -9.31 22.66 7.43
C MET A 111 -10.77 22.92 7.74
N ASP A 112 -11.15 24.20 7.74
CA ASP A 112 -12.55 24.61 7.84
C ASP A 112 -13.28 24.22 6.54
N SER A 113 -13.50 22.91 6.35
CA SER A 113 -14.19 22.34 5.20
C SER A 113 -15.68 22.63 5.30
N THR A 114 -16.27 23.09 4.20
CA THR A 114 -17.71 23.36 4.09
C THR A 114 -18.46 22.19 3.45
N GLU A 115 -19.78 22.15 3.67
CA GLU A 115 -20.63 21.13 3.06
C GLU A 115 -20.56 21.20 1.53
N ASN A 116 -20.45 20.04 0.88
CA ASN A 116 -20.22 19.86 -0.55
C ASN A 116 -18.80 20.12 -1.06
N ASP A 117 -17.84 20.45 -0.20
CA ASP A 117 -16.44 20.52 -0.58
C ASP A 117 -15.96 19.16 -1.10
N ILE A 118 -15.16 19.19 -2.17
CA ILE A 118 -14.45 18.01 -2.67
C ILE A 118 -13.25 17.77 -1.75
N VAL A 119 -12.99 16.50 -1.44
CA VAL A 119 -11.86 16.15 -0.58
C VAL A 119 -10.53 16.46 -1.28
N GLU A 120 -9.80 17.43 -0.73
CA GLU A 120 -8.46 17.83 -1.17
C GLU A 120 -7.44 17.57 -0.06
N PHE A 121 -6.20 17.20 -0.46
CA PHE A 121 -5.09 16.99 0.47
C PHE A 121 -4.10 18.12 0.37
N ALA A 122 -3.62 18.61 1.50
CA ALA A 122 -2.54 19.57 1.56
C ALA A 122 -1.21 18.81 1.69
N VAL A 123 -0.35 18.95 0.69
CA VAL A 123 1.05 18.51 0.79
C VAL A 123 1.87 19.72 1.19
N GLU A 124 2.59 19.63 2.30
CA GLU A 124 3.60 20.63 2.66
C GLU A 124 4.80 20.47 1.72
N LYS A 125 5.09 21.53 0.95
CA LYS A 125 6.34 21.62 0.20
C LYS A 125 7.50 21.94 1.15
N GLU A 126 8.73 21.72 0.70
CA GLU A 126 9.98 22.01 1.45
C GLU A 126 10.06 23.46 1.98
N ASN A 127 9.25 24.37 1.42
CA ASN A 127 9.16 25.77 1.81
C ASN A 127 8.11 26.05 2.92
N ASN A 128 7.53 25.01 3.54
CA ASN A 128 6.37 25.05 4.45
C ASN A 128 5.09 25.63 3.80
N GLU A 129 5.04 25.72 2.49
CA GLU A 129 3.84 26.12 1.76
C GLU A 129 2.93 24.90 1.60
N LYS A 130 1.69 24.99 2.10
CA LYS A 130 0.67 23.97 1.94
C LYS A 130 0.02 24.11 0.58
N VAL A 131 0.34 23.21 -0.34
CA VAL A 131 -0.27 23.18 -1.67
C VAL A 131 -1.35 22.12 -1.69
N LYS A 132 -2.56 22.54 -2.09
CA LYS A 132 -3.67 21.61 -2.29
C LYS A 132 -3.42 20.81 -3.56
N THR A 133 -3.38 19.50 -3.43
CA THR A 133 -3.29 18.59 -4.56
C THR A 133 -4.52 17.72 -4.61
N ARG A 134 -5.16 17.69 -5.79
CA ARG A 134 -6.31 16.84 -6.05
C ARG A 134 -5.85 15.38 -6.09
N ASN A 135 -6.52 14.51 -5.35
CA ASN A 135 -6.34 13.08 -5.49
C ASN A 135 -7.42 12.56 -6.44
N GLU A 136 -6.99 12.06 -7.62
CA GLU A 136 -7.89 11.53 -8.65
C GLU A 136 -8.76 10.37 -8.15
N GLN A 137 -8.32 9.62 -7.14
CA GLN A 137 -9.08 8.50 -6.57
C GLN A 137 -10.26 8.99 -5.70
N LEU A 138 -10.23 10.24 -5.22
CA LEU A 138 -11.27 10.83 -4.38
C LEU A 138 -12.02 11.97 -5.06
N LYS A 139 -11.85 12.14 -6.37
CA LYS A 139 -12.44 13.26 -7.13
C LYS A 139 -13.97 13.38 -7.03
N ASP A 140 -14.63 12.27 -6.67
CA ASP A 140 -16.09 12.15 -6.54
C ASP A 140 -16.57 12.17 -5.08
N TRP A 141 -15.65 12.26 -4.11
CA TRP A 141 -15.97 12.28 -2.68
C TRP A 141 -16.28 13.70 -2.22
N LYS A 142 -17.34 13.85 -1.43
CA LYS A 142 -17.84 15.13 -0.93
C LYS A 142 -18.01 15.11 0.58
N VAL A 143 -17.76 16.26 1.21
CA VAL A 143 -18.03 16.46 2.63
C VAL A 143 -19.54 16.59 2.86
N PHE A 144 -20.07 15.74 3.74
CA PHE A 144 -21.46 15.81 4.21
C PHE A 144 -21.50 16.24 5.67
N LYS A 145 -22.34 17.24 5.97
CA LYS A 145 -22.51 17.74 7.34
C LYS A 145 -23.47 16.83 8.09
N ILE A 146 -22.99 16.18 9.15
CA ILE A 146 -23.82 15.26 9.95
C ILE A 146 -24.51 15.99 11.11
N PHE A 147 -23.87 17.01 11.69
CA PHE A 147 -24.43 17.80 12.80
C PHE A 147 -24.09 19.28 12.69
N ASN A 148 -24.97 20.13 13.20
CA ASN A 148 -24.67 21.54 13.43
C ASN A 148 -23.80 21.68 14.68
N LYS A 149 -22.89 22.66 14.67
CA LYS A 149 -22.19 23.06 15.89
C LYS A 149 -23.25 23.43 16.93
N PRO A 150 -23.22 22.85 18.14
CA PRO A 150 -24.16 23.23 19.19
C PRO A 150 -24.01 24.72 19.46
N GLU A 151 -25.14 25.43 19.58
CA GLU A 151 -25.14 26.79 20.07
C GLU A 151 -24.52 26.76 21.47
N ILE A 152 -23.38 27.42 21.63
CA ILE A 152 -22.79 27.62 22.94
C ILE A 152 -23.82 28.45 23.69
N GLY A 153 -24.50 27.82 24.66
CA GLY A 153 -25.54 28.46 25.43
C GLY A 153 -25.06 29.83 25.90
N SER A 154 -25.79 30.86 25.52
CA SER A 154 -25.67 32.19 26.10
C SER A 154 -25.83 32.03 27.61
N ILE A 155 -24.72 32.11 28.34
CA ILE A 155 -24.77 32.32 29.78
C ILE A 155 -25.27 33.76 29.93
N THR A 156 -26.58 33.95 29.94
CA THR A 156 -27.20 35.17 30.45
C THR A 156 -26.84 35.28 31.93
N GLN A 157 -25.96 36.23 32.25
CA GLN A 157 -25.81 36.76 33.61
C GLN A 157 -27.05 37.55 34.00
#